data_AF-A0A952LQT9-F1
#
_entry.id   AF-A0A952LQT9-F1
#
_cell.length_a   1.000
_cell.length_b   1.000
_cell.length_c   1.000
_cell.angle_alpha   90.00
_cell.angle_beta   90.00
_cell.angle_gamma   90.00
#
_symmetry.space_group_name_H-M   'P 1'
#
loop_
_entity.id
_entity.type
_entity.pdbx_description
1 polymer ?
#
loop_
_entity_poly.entity_id
_entity_poly.type
_entity_poly.pdbx_seq_one_letter_code
_entity_poly.pdbx_strand_id
1 'polypeptide(L)'
;MKLLTLFSAVVAVVLFILGWQLDHFTQVTQQQLFWTIHGVGLTGTALALVFLMPRLPGPLLKVALAVGVFLAWRISYFPFMVFSGHIASIVEWVLVAVPNAPVWVFPTYFVALAGLNAFVAGV
;
A
#
# COMPACT_ATOMS: atom_id res chain seq x y z
N MET A 1 -11.52 10.42 -12.64
CA MET A 1 -12.09 9.42 -11.70
C MET A 1 -11.84 8.00 -12.19
N LYS A 2 -12.42 7.54 -13.31
CA LYS A 2 -12.28 6.13 -13.78
C LYS A 2 -10.83 5.60 -13.89
N LEU A 3 -9.88 6.42 -14.36
CA LEU A 3 -8.48 6.01 -14.50
C LEU A 3 -7.79 5.76 -13.14
N LEU A 4 -8.08 6.59 -12.13
CA LEU A 4 -7.51 6.45 -10.80
C LEU A 4 -8.07 5.21 -10.11
N THR A 5 -9.38 4.98 -10.22
CA THR A 5 -10.02 3.77 -9.65
C THR A 5 -9.50 2.50 -10.30
N LEU A 6 -9.36 2.47 -11.63
CA LEU A 6 -8.76 1.33 -12.34
C LEU A 6 -7.32 1.10 -11.90
N PHE A 7 -6.53 2.17 -11.79
CA PHE A 7 -5.15 2.08 -11.34
C PHE A 7 -5.06 1.55 -9.91
N SER A 8 -5.87 2.07 -8.98
CA SER A 8 -5.92 1.57 -7.59
C SER A 8 -6.30 0.10 -7.53
N ALA A 9 -7.23 -0.36 -8.37
CA ALA A 9 -7.59 -1.76 -8.47
C ALA A 9 -6.41 -2.62 -8.98
N VAL A 10 -5.70 -2.17 -10.02
CA VAL A 10 -4.49 -2.86 -10.51
C VAL A 10 -3.42 -2.94 -9.44
N VAL A 11 -3.17 -1.85 -8.70
CA VAL A 11 -2.22 -1.86 -7.58
C VAL A 11 -2.65 -2.85 -6.51
N ALA A 12 -3.93 -2.86 -6.12
CA ALA A 12 -4.45 -3.81 -5.14
C ALA A 12 -4.25 -5.27 -5.58
N VAL A 13 -4.45 -5.57 -6.87
CA VAL A 13 -4.19 -6.91 -7.44
C VAL A 13 -2.71 -7.26 -7.39
N VAL A 14 -1.82 -6.35 -7.80
CA VAL A 14 -0.36 -6.58 -7.73
C VAL A 14 0.08 -6.82 -6.29
N LEU A 15 -0.43 -6.01 -5.35
CA LEU A 15 -0.18 -6.13 -3.93
C LEU A 15 -0.70 -7.44 -3.34
N PHE A 16 -1.88 -7.89 -3.77
CA PHE A 16 -2.41 -9.19 -3.39
C PHE A 16 -1.48 -10.32 -3.84
N ILE A 17 -1.01 -10.29 -5.10
CA ILE A 17 -0.09 -11.30 -5.64
C ILE A 17 1.24 -11.31 -4.87
N LEU A 18 1.80 -10.13 -4.58
CA LEU A 18 3.02 -10.01 -3.78
C LEU A 18 2.82 -10.54 -2.35
N GLY A 19 1.69 -10.22 -1.72
CA GLY A 19 1.33 -10.78 -0.43
C GLY A 19 1.20 -12.29 -0.48
N TRP A 20 0.60 -12.83 -1.54
CA TRP A 20 0.41 -14.26 -1.70
C TRP A 20 1.75 -14.97 -1.84
N GLN A 21 2.69 -14.41 -2.62
CA GLN A 21 4.06 -14.92 -2.68
C GLN A 21 4.75 -14.90 -1.33
N LEU A 22 4.56 -13.83 -0.54
CA LEU A 22 5.14 -13.71 0.80
C LEU A 22 4.62 -14.77 1.77
N ASP A 23 3.32 -15.08 1.74
CA ASP A 23 2.74 -16.17 2.57
C ASP A 23 3.28 -17.57 2.18
N HIS A 24 3.80 -17.75 0.97
CA HIS A 24 4.34 -19.04 0.50
C HIS A 24 5.85 -19.20 0.75
N PHE A 25 6.54 -18.17 1.23
CA PHE A 25 7.93 -18.33 1.66
C PHE A 25 7.99 -19.01 3.03
N THR A 26 8.85 -20.02 3.14
CA THR A 26 9.10 -20.73 4.41
C THR A 26 9.69 -19.83 5.49
N GLN A 27 10.42 -18.79 5.10
CA GLN A 27 10.91 -17.73 5.98
C GLN A 27 10.85 -16.39 5.26
N VAL A 28 10.06 -15.48 5.81
CA VAL A 28 10.02 -14.08 5.38
C VAL A 28 10.98 -13.28 6.25
N THR A 29 12.01 -12.69 5.63
CA THR A 29 12.96 -11.84 6.34
C THR A 29 12.38 -10.44 6.56
N GLN A 30 12.81 -9.79 7.64
CA GLN A 30 12.45 -8.40 7.92
C GLN A 30 12.85 -7.46 6.77
N GLN A 31 13.96 -7.76 6.09
CA GLN A 31 14.44 -6.99 4.95
C GLN A 31 13.49 -7.09 3.75
N GLN A 32 12.95 -8.28 3.45
CA GLN A 32 11.95 -8.45 2.40
C GLN A 32 10.69 -7.63 2.71
N LEU A 33 10.14 -7.76 3.92
CA LEU A 33 8.97 -6.97 4.32
C LEU A 33 9.23 -5.48 4.26
N PHE A 34 10.40 -5.04 4.75
CA PHE A 34 10.81 -3.65 4.70
C PHE A 34 10.79 -3.12 3.26
N TRP A 35 11.45 -3.81 2.32
CA TRP A 35 11.54 -3.36 0.93
C TRP A 35 10.20 -3.46 0.20
N THR A 36 9.38 -4.46 0.47
CA THR A 36 8.05 -4.56 -0.14
C THR A 36 7.18 -3.39 0.33
N ILE A 37 7.06 -3.17 1.64
CA ILE A 37 6.18 -2.11 2.18
C ILE A 37 6.71 -0.72 1.79
N HIS A 38 8.03 -0.47 1.92
CA HIS A 38 8.63 0.81 1.52
C HIS A 38 8.54 1.02 0.01
N GLY A 39 8.85 0.00 -0.79
CA GLY A 39 8.81 0.07 -2.25
C GLY A 39 7.42 0.46 -2.75
N VAL A 40 6.38 -0.19 -2.22
CA VAL A 40 4.98 0.12 -2.56
C VAL A 40 4.63 1.57 -2.21
N GLY A 41 4.99 2.02 -1.01
CA GLY A 41 4.73 3.41 -0.59
C GLY A 41 5.50 4.44 -1.43
N LEU A 42 6.75 4.12 -1.81
CA LEU A 42 7.56 4.97 -2.69
C LEU A 42 7.03 4.98 -4.12
N THR A 43 6.49 3.87 -4.64
CA THR A 43 5.83 3.84 -5.96
C THR A 43 4.60 4.75 -5.96
N GLY A 44 3.78 4.72 -4.90
CA GLY A 44 2.65 5.64 -4.75
C GLY A 44 3.08 7.11 -4.70
N THR A 45 4.15 7.40 -3.95
CA THR A 45 4.77 8.73 -3.88
C THR A 45 5.25 9.19 -5.26
N ALA A 46 6.02 8.35 -5.98
CA ALA A 46 6.54 8.65 -7.30
C ALA A 46 5.40 8.92 -8.30
N LEU A 47 4.33 8.13 -8.25
CA LEU A 47 3.17 8.30 -9.10
C LEU A 47 2.45 9.62 -8.84
N ALA A 48 2.24 9.99 -7.58
CA ALA A 48 1.64 11.27 -7.21
C ALA A 48 2.46 12.43 -7.79
N LEU A 49 3.79 12.35 -7.72
CA LEU A 49 4.69 13.33 -8.33
C LEU A 49 4.55 13.35 -9.86
N VAL A 50 4.53 12.20 -10.54
CA VAL A 50 4.34 12.14 -12.00
C VAL A 50 3.04 12.81 -12.45
N PHE A 51 1.94 12.66 -11.71
CA PHE A 51 0.66 13.28 -12.07
C PHE A 51 0.54 14.75 -11.68
N LEU A 52 1.10 15.16 -10.55
CA LEU A 52 0.91 16.50 -9.99
C LEU A 52 1.99 17.48 -10.42
N MET A 53 3.23 17.02 -10.59
CA MET A 53 4.38 17.88 -10.89
C MET A 53 4.26 18.65 -12.22
N PRO A 54 3.71 18.09 -13.32
CA PRO A 54 3.50 18.83 -14.56
C PRO A 54 2.49 19.99 -14.45
N ARG A 55 1.62 19.97 -13.42
CA ARG A 55 0.59 21.01 -13.22
C ARG A 55 1.12 22.24 -12.48
N LEU A 56 2.35 22.20 -11.98
CA LEU A 56 2.93 23.28 -11.19
C LEU A 56 3.82 24.20 -12.04
N PRO A 57 3.62 25.52 -11.97
CA PRO A 57 4.27 26.47 -12.88
C PRO A 57 5.75 26.76 -12.57
N GLY A 58 6.22 26.48 -11.34
CA GLY A 58 7.56 26.91 -10.89
C GLY A 58 8.38 25.81 -10.21
N PRO A 59 9.72 25.87 -10.28
CA PRO A 59 10.61 24.86 -9.71
C PRO A 59 10.47 24.77 -8.18
N LEU A 60 10.29 25.89 -7.48
CA LEU A 60 10.08 25.90 -6.03
C LEU A 60 8.82 25.12 -5.61
N LEU A 61 7.73 25.28 -6.35
CA LEU A 61 6.49 24.54 -6.08
C LEU A 61 6.66 23.05 -6.32
N LYS A 62 7.43 22.66 -7.35
CA LYS A 62 7.74 21.24 -7.63
C LYS A 62 8.57 20.61 -6.52
N VAL A 63 9.57 21.34 -6.00
CA VAL A 63 10.37 20.90 -4.84
C VAL A 63 9.49 20.80 -3.59
N ALA A 64 8.66 21.82 -3.33
CA ALA A 64 7.75 21.82 -2.19
C ALA A 64 6.75 20.64 -2.25
N LEU A 65 6.23 20.34 -3.44
CA LEU A 65 5.39 19.15 -3.67
C LEU A 65 6.17 17.86 -3.40
N ALA A 66 7.37 17.71 -3.96
CA ALA A 66 8.19 16.51 -3.76
C ALA A 66 8.47 16.24 -2.28
N VAL A 67 8.91 17.27 -1.54
CA VAL A 67 9.16 17.19 -0.11
C VAL A 67 7.86 16.93 0.66
N GLY A 68 6.78 17.64 0.33
CA GLY A 68 5.49 17.48 0.99
C GLY A 68 4.92 16.08 0.85
N VAL A 69 4.93 15.50 -0.36
CA VAL A 69 4.46 14.13 -0.61
C VAL A 69 5.35 13.12 0.12
N PHE A 70 6.67 13.29 0.10
CA PHE A 70 7.59 12.40 0.82
C PHE A 70 7.36 12.44 2.35
N LEU A 71 7.21 13.63 2.93
CA LEU A 71 6.92 13.79 4.35
C LEU A 71 5.54 13.22 4.73
N ALA A 72 4.52 13.48 3.90
CA ALA A 72 3.19 12.93 4.09
C ALA A 72 3.21 11.40 4.07
N TRP A 73 3.91 10.79 3.10
CA TRP A 73 4.15 9.36 3.08
C TRP A 73 4.86 8.89 4.35
N ARG A 74 5.93 9.56 4.78
CA ARG A 74 6.70 9.14 5.96
C ARG A 74 5.89 9.18 7.25
N ILE A 75 5.04 10.20 7.42
CA ILE A 75 4.19 10.37 8.62
C ILE A 75 3.03 9.36 8.61
N SER A 76 2.40 9.14 7.45
CA SER A 76 1.27 8.21 7.32
C SER A 76 1.69 6.74 7.27
N TYR A 77 2.96 6.45 6.95
CA TYR A 77 3.51 5.10 6.84
C TYR A 77 3.20 4.23 8.07
N PHE A 78 3.51 4.72 9.27
CA PHE A 78 3.32 3.94 10.49
C PHE A 78 1.84 3.68 10.83
N PRO A 79 0.96 4.70 10.88
CA PRO A 79 -0.47 4.47 11.06
C PRO A 79 -1.06 3.48 10.05
N PHE A 80 -0.69 3.60 8.77
CA PHE A 80 -1.20 2.72 7.72
C PHE A 80 -0.77 1.28 7.93
N MET A 81 0.47 1.04 8.35
CA MET A 81 0.93 -0.30 8.69
C MET A 81 0.14 -0.89 9.87
N VAL A 82 -0.13 -0.10 10.91
CA VAL A 82 -0.87 -0.55 12.10
C VAL A 82 -2.30 -0.92 11.74
N PHE A 83 -3.02 -0.06 11.02
CA PHE A 83 -4.40 -0.34 10.63
C PHE A 83 -4.49 -1.54 9.67
N SER A 84 -3.57 -1.63 8.70
CA SER A 84 -3.52 -2.77 7.78
C SER A 84 -3.22 -4.08 8.53
N GLY A 85 -2.33 -4.04 9.52
CA GLY A 85 -2.03 -5.17 10.41
C GLY A 85 -3.24 -5.60 11.22
N HIS A 86 -3.98 -4.64 11.79
CA HIS A 86 -5.18 -4.92 12.54
C HIS A 86 -6.27 -5.59 11.67
N ILE A 87 -6.51 -5.06 10.46
CA ILE A 87 -7.45 -5.67 9.51
C ILE A 87 -7.02 -7.09 9.16
N ALA A 88 -5.73 -7.31 8.86
CA ALA A 88 -5.20 -8.64 8.57
C ALA A 88 -5.40 -9.62 9.74
N SER A 89 -5.18 -9.19 10.99
CA SER A 89 -5.40 -10.03 12.17
C SER A 89 -6.87 -10.43 12.37
N ILE A 90 -7.81 -9.51 12.09
CA ILE A 90 -9.24 -9.81 12.19
C ILE A 90 -9.63 -10.85 11.14
N VAL A 91 -9.17 -10.67 9.90
CA VAL A 91 -9.44 -11.60 8.81
C VAL A 91 -8.82 -12.97 9.08
N GLU A 92 -7.59 -13.02 9.59
CA GLU A 92 -6.96 -14.26 10.04
C GLU A 92 -7.83 -14.99 11.08
N TRP A 93 -8.30 -14.31 12.11
CA TRP A 93 -9.17 -14.90 13.13
C TRP A 93 -10.46 -15.49 12.55
N VAL A 94 -11.07 -14.78 11.60
CA VAL A 94 -12.27 -15.26 10.90
C VAL A 94 -11.94 -16.49 10.04
N LEU A 95 -10.84 -16.48 9.30
CA LEU A 95 -10.45 -17.59 8.42
C LEU A 95 -10.07 -18.85 9.21
N VAL A 96 -9.42 -18.70 10.36
CA VAL A 96 -9.10 -19.82 11.26
C VAL A 96 -10.36 -20.52 11.79
N ALA A 97 -11.47 -19.79 11.95
CA ALA A 97 -12.75 -20.36 12.37
C ALA A 97 -13.47 -21.15 11.25
N VAL A 98 -13.03 -21.04 9.99
CA VAL A 98 -13.65 -21.71 8.84
C VAL A 98 -12.85 -22.97 8.46
N PRO A 99 -13.45 -24.18 8.52
CA PRO A 99 -12.75 -25.40 8.15
C PRO A 99 -12.20 -25.35 6.71
N ASN A 100 -10.91 -25.67 6.56
CA ASN A 100 -10.19 -25.70 5.28
C ASN A 100 -10.04 -24.35 4.55
N ALA A 101 -10.39 -23.23 5.18
CA ALA A 101 -10.11 -21.93 4.58
C ALA A 101 -8.59 -21.66 4.58
N PRO A 102 -8.03 -21.16 3.47
CA PRO A 102 -6.63 -20.77 3.46
C PRO A 102 -6.44 -19.50 4.29
N VAL A 103 -5.54 -19.55 5.27
CA VAL A 103 -5.21 -18.39 6.10
C VAL A 103 -4.18 -17.55 5.34
N TRP A 104 -4.61 -16.38 4.88
CA TRP A 104 -3.79 -15.47 4.07
C TRP A 104 -3.61 -14.13 4.77
N VAL A 105 -2.43 -13.93 5.38
CA VAL A 105 -2.15 -12.75 6.20
C VAL A 105 -1.61 -11.61 5.34
N PHE A 106 -0.53 -11.85 4.58
CA PHE A 106 0.09 -10.80 3.78
C PHE A 106 -0.79 -10.28 2.63
N PRO A 107 -1.56 -11.11 1.88
CA PRO A 107 -2.50 -10.60 0.87
C PRO A 107 -3.51 -9.63 1.47
N THR A 108 -4.11 -10.01 2.60
CA THR A 108 -5.10 -9.18 3.29
C THR A 108 -4.47 -7.87 3.76
N TYR A 109 -3.28 -7.95 4.35
CA TYR A 109 -2.52 -6.78 4.79
C TYR A 109 -2.30 -5.78 3.65
N PHE A 110 -1.77 -6.23 2.51
CA PHE A 110 -1.45 -5.31 1.41
C PHE A 110 -2.70 -4.79 0.69
N VAL A 111 -3.77 -5.58 0.61
CA VAL A 111 -5.06 -5.09 0.09
C VAL A 111 -5.65 -4.03 1.01
N ALA A 112 -5.61 -4.24 2.34
CA ALA A 112 -6.03 -3.23 3.31
C ALA A 112 -5.20 -1.94 3.17
N LEU A 113 -3.89 -2.08 3.00
CA LEU A 113 -2.98 -0.95 2.76
C LEU A 113 -3.36 -0.19 1.48
N ALA A 114 -3.62 -0.89 0.37
CA ALA A 114 -4.09 -0.26 -0.88
C ALA A 114 -5.45 0.43 -0.69
N GLY A 115 -6.39 -0.21 0.01
CA GLY A 115 -7.70 0.35 0.30
C GLY A 115 -7.63 1.64 1.12
N LEU A 116 -6.81 1.68 2.16
CA LEU A 116 -6.59 2.88 2.98
C LEU A 116 -5.96 4.03 2.15
N ASN A 117 -4.98 3.72 1.30
CA ASN A 117 -4.39 4.70 0.40
C ASN A 117 -5.42 5.24 -0.60
N ALA A 118 -6.23 4.37 -1.21
CA ALA A 118 -7.28 4.77 -2.16
C ALA A 118 -8.35 5.63 -1.48
N PHE A 119 -8.79 5.26 -0.28
CA PHE A 119 -9.76 6.02 0.52
C PHE A 119 -9.28 7.44 0.82
N VAL A 120 -8.03 7.58 1.29
CA VAL A 120 -7.44 8.91 1.57
C VAL A 120 -7.25 9.72 0.30
N ALA A 121 -6.97 9.07 -0.83
CA ALA A 121 -6.89 9.73 -2.13
C ALA A 121 -8.27 10.12 -2.71
N GLY A 122 -9.37 9.70 -2.09
CA GLY A 122 -10.74 9.97 -2.54
C GLY A 122 -11.11 9.23 -3.83
N VAL A 123 -10.59 8.02 -4.02
CA VAL A 123 -10.76 7.17 -5.22
C VAL A 123 -11.81 6.09 -5.03
#